data_AF-A0A4R7D6R8-F1
#
_entry.id   AF-A0A4R7D6R8-F1
#
_cell.length_a   1.000
_cell.length_b   1.000
_cell.length_c   1.000
_cell.angle_alpha   90.00
_cell.angle_beta   90.00
_cell.angle_gamma   90.00
#
_symmetry.space_group_name_H-M   'P 1'
#
loop_
_entity.id
_entity.type
_entity.pdbx_description
1 polymer ?
#
loop_
_entity_poly.entity_id
_entity_poly.type
_entity_poly.pdbx_seq_one_letter_code
_entity_poly.pdbx_strand_id
1 'polypeptide(L)'
;MQLFKHIDRINLLDKLIRQKRTGTPNELAKRLGLSVSRLYNVIDELKGRGAPIYYSRQLGTYLYESEYSIKITVDITLLDEDKMYNISGGQKIFSSFLFTTVFVE
;
A
#
# COMPACT_ATOMS: atom_id res chain seq x y z
N MET A 1 -11.04 14.03 -9.72
CA MET A 1 -10.18 13.78 -8.53
C MET A 1 -8.78 14.19 -8.88
N GLN A 2 -8.04 14.82 -7.98
CA GLN A 2 -6.59 15.01 -8.14
C GLN A 2 -5.89 13.68 -7.85
N LEU A 3 -5.01 13.24 -8.76
CA LEU A 3 -4.34 11.93 -8.70
C LEU A 3 -3.58 11.71 -7.38
N PHE A 4 -2.70 12.65 -7.03
CA PHE A 4 -1.87 12.57 -5.82
C PHE A 4 -2.70 12.47 -4.54
N LYS A 5 -3.78 13.26 -4.43
CA LYS A 5 -4.70 13.19 -3.29
C LYS A 5 -5.36 11.82 -3.16
N HIS A 6 -5.60 11.12 -4.28
CA HIS A 6 -6.15 9.77 -4.23
C HIS A 6 -5.14 8.78 -3.67
N ILE A 7 -3.91 8.86 -4.14
CA ILE A 7 -2.78 8.04 -3.70
C ILE A 7 -2.56 8.21 -2.19
N ASP A 8 -2.51 9.45 -1.70
CA ASP A 8 -2.35 9.75 -0.27
C ASP A 8 -3.46 9.12 0.57
N ARG A 9 -4.70 9.17 0.08
CA ARG A 9 -5.85 8.57 0.77
C ARG A 9 -5.75 7.05 0.84
N ILE A 10 -5.31 6.39 -0.22
CA ILE A 10 -5.14 4.94 -0.22
C ILE A 10 -4.03 4.55 0.76
N ASN A 11 -2.90 5.24 0.74
CA ASN A 11 -1.80 5.00 1.69
C ASN A 11 -2.23 5.26 3.15
N LEU A 12 -3.02 6.31 3.39
CA LEU A 12 -3.57 6.58 4.71
C LEU A 12 -4.59 5.51 5.13
N LEU A 13 -5.46 5.06 4.22
CA LEU A 13 -6.42 4.00 4.48
C LEU A 13 -5.71 2.71 4.91
N ASP A 14 -4.70 2.26 4.16
CA ASP A 14 -3.87 1.08 4.50
C ASP A 14 -3.31 1.20 5.92
N LYS A 15 -2.63 2.32 6.21
CA LYS A 15 -2.04 2.58 7.53
C LYS A 15 -3.08 2.45 8.64
N LEU A 16 -4.29 2.98 8.44
CA LEU A 16 -5.35 2.93 9.45
C LEU A 16 -5.95 1.53 9.63
N ILE A 17 -6.12 0.76 8.55
CA ILE A 17 -6.61 -0.62 8.61
C ILE A 17 -5.59 -1.49 9.36
N ARG A 18 -4.30 -1.40 9.00
CA ARG A 18 -3.22 -2.17 9.66
C ARG A 18 -3.12 -1.87 11.15
N GLN A 19 -3.35 -0.60 11.52
CA GLN A 19 -3.35 -0.18 12.93
C GLN A 19 -4.65 -0.50 13.66
N LYS A 20 -5.70 -1.01 12.97
CA LYS A 20 -7.04 -1.22 13.51
C LYS A 20 -7.65 0.06 14.09
N ARG A 21 -7.34 1.20 13.46
CA ARG A 21 -7.71 2.55 13.92
C ARG A 21 -8.54 3.28 12.88
N THR A 22 -9.37 2.59 12.10
CA THR A 22 -10.23 3.31 11.14
C THR A 22 -11.39 4.02 11.80
N GLY A 23 -11.92 3.44 12.89
CA GLY A 23 -13.22 3.81 13.43
C GLY A 23 -14.37 3.38 12.51
N THR A 24 -15.53 3.96 12.75
CA THR A 24 -16.74 3.77 11.95
C THR A 24 -16.55 4.27 10.52
N PRO A 25 -17.36 3.80 9.55
CA PRO A 25 -17.29 4.29 8.17
C PRO A 25 -17.43 5.81 8.04
N ASN A 26 -18.26 6.45 8.89
CA ASN A 26 -18.41 7.90 8.92
C ASN A 26 -17.13 8.61 9.39
N GLU A 27 -16.50 8.12 10.45
CA GLU A 27 -15.25 8.69 10.97
C GLU A 27 -14.10 8.51 9.96
N LEU A 28 -13.99 7.31 9.37
CA LEU A 28 -12.99 7.02 8.36
C LEU A 28 -13.17 7.92 7.12
N ALA A 29 -14.41 8.07 6.64
CA ALA A 29 -14.72 8.94 5.50
C ALA A 29 -14.33 10.40 5.80
N LYS A 30 -14.67 10.91 6.99
CA LYS A 30 -14.28 12.25 7.44
C LYS A 30 -12.76 12.43 7.47
N ARG A 31 -12.02 11.44 7.99
CA ARG A 31 -10.54 11.48 8.07
C ARG A 31 -9.87 11.42 6.71
N LEU A 32 -10.45 10.69 5.74
CA LEU A 32 -9.96 10.67 4.36
C LEU A 32 -10.47 11.88 3.53
N GLY A 33 -11.33 12.73 4.10
CA GLY A 33 -11.97 13.83 3.40
C GLY A 33 -12.82 13.34 2.22
N LEU A 34 -13.58 12.28 2.43
CA LEU A 34 -14.48 11.64 1.47
C LEU A 34 -15.92 11.66 1.98
N SER A 35 -16.89 11.51 1.07
CA SER A 35 -18.22 11.06 1.46
C SER A 35 -18.18 9.58 1.83
N VAL A 36 -19.14 9.13 2.63
CA VAL A 36 -19.27 7.72 3.02
C VAL A 36 -19.49 6.82 1.79
N SER A 37 -20.30 7.25 0.84
CA SER A 37 -20.48 6.54 -0.44
C SER A 37 -19.17 6.38 -1.20
N ARG A 38 -18.32 7.42 -1.23
CA ARG A 38 -17.04 7.34 -1.93
C ARG A 38 -16.04 6.47 -1.19
N LEU A 39 -16.08 6.45 0.15
CA LEU A 39 -15.30 5.50 0.93
C LEU A 39 -15.66 4.05 0.54
N TYR A 40 -16.94 3.71 0.45
CA TYR A 40 -17.35 2.37 0.03
C TYR A 40 -16.86 2.03 -1.38
N ASN A 41 -16.99 2.95 -2.34
CA ASN A 41 -16.45 2.74 -3.69
C ASN A 41 -14.94 2.47 -3.68
N VAL A 42 -14.17 3.21 -2.87
CA VAL A 42 -12.72 2.97 -2.74
C VAL A 42 -12.44 1.60 -2.12
N ILE A 43 -13.20 1.19 -1.09
CA ILE A 43 -13.01 -0.11 -0.45
C ILE A 43 -13.36 -1.24 -1.42
N ASP A 44 -14.47 -1.15 -2.15
CA ASP A 44 -14.89 -2.15 -3.13
C ASP A 44 -13.91 -2.22 -4.30
N GLU A 45 -13.36 -1.07 -4.72
CA GLU A 45 -12.31 -1.01 -5.72
C GLU A 45 -11.03 -1.73 -5.26
N LEU A 46 -10.64 -1.59 -3.99
CA LEU A 46 -9.48 -2.28 -3.42
C LEU A 46 -9.75 -3.78 -3.25
N LYS A 47 -10.95 -4.16 -2.83
CA LYS A 47 -11.38 -5.57 -2.77
C LYS A 47 -11.35 -6.22 -4.15
N GLY A 48 -11.81 -5.53 -5.18
CA GLY A 48 -11.74 -5.99 -6.57
C GLY A 48 -10.31 -6.23 -7.06
N ARG A 49 -9.30 -5.63 -6.42
CA ARG A 49 -7.87 -5.88 -6.66
C ARG A 49 -7.27 -6.93 -5.70
N GLY A 50 -8.10 -7.63 -4.93
CA GLY A 50 -7.68 -8.70 -4.03
C GLY A 50 -7.33 -8.25 -2.62
N ALA A 51 -7.62 -7.01 -2.22
CA ALA A 51 -7.43 -6.60 -0.83
C ALA A 51 -8.50 -7.24 0.07
N PRO A 52 -8.12 -8.08 1.07
CA PRO A 52 -9.06 -8.83 1.90
C PRO A 52 -9.62 -7.95 3.03
N ILE A 53 -10.28 -6.84 2.67
CA ILE A 53 -10.77 -5.82 3.61
C ILE A 53 -12.18 -6.19 4.08
N TYR A 54 -12.41 -6.20 5.38
CA TYR A 54 -13.76 -6.30 5.94
C TYR A 54 -13.95 -5.33 7.11
N TYR A 55 -15.22 -5.02 7.42
CA TYR A 55 -15.56 -4.19 8.58
C TYR A 55 -16.00 -5.09 9.74
N SER A 56 -15.29 -5.02 10.87
CA SER A 56 -15.73 -5.67 12.09
C SER A 56 -16.66 -4.72 12.87
N ARG A 57 -17.95 -5.08 12.94
CA ARG A 57 -18.93 -4.32 13.74
C ARG A 57 -18.63 -4.37 15.23
N GLN A 58 -18.11 -5.50 15.72
CA GLN A 58 -17.75 -5.69 17.13
C GLN A 58 -16.58 -4.79 17.53
N LEU A 59 -15.59 -4.63 16.65
CA LEU A 59 -14.40 -3.81 16.93
C LEU A 59 -14.56 -2.36 16.44
N GLY A 60 -15.61 -2.07 15.67
CA GLY A 60 -15.84 -0.74 15.10
C GLY A 60 -14.72 -0.27 14.17
N THR A 61 -14.07 -1.19 13.45
CA THR A 61 -12.93 -0.86 12.57
C THR A 61 -12.86 -1.80 11.37
N TYR A 62 -12.28 -1.32 10.28
CA TYR A 62 -11.84 -2.15 9.16
C TYR A 62 -10.57 -2.91 9.50
N LEU A 63 -10.46 -4.11 8.95
CA LEU A 63 -9.38 -5.07 9.16
C LEU A 63 -9.05 -5.77 7.83
N TYR A 64 -7.85 -6.35 7.77
CA TYR A 64 -7.50 -7.35 6.76
C TYR A 64 -7.78 -8.76 7.30
N GLU A 65 -8.30 -9.66 6.47
CA GLU A 65 -8.51 -11.07 6.86
C GLU A 65 -7.19 -11.85 6.94
N SER A 66 -6.17 -11.44 6.19
CA SER A 66 -4.83 -12.01 6.17
C SER A 66 -3.76 -10.91 6.25
N GLU A 67 -2.49 -11.28 6.38
CA GLU A 67 -1.40 -10.31 6.30
C GLU A 67 -1.39 -9.63 4.93
N TYR A 68 -1.70 -8.34 4.92
CA TYR A 68 -1.84 -7.56 3.69
C TYR A 68 -1.35 -6.13 3.89
N SER A 69 -0.86 -5.52 2.81
CA SER A 69 -0.50 -4.11 2.80
C SER A 69 -0.60 -3.51 1.40
N ILE A 70 -1.05 -2.27 1.32
CA ILE A 70 -1.11 -1.46 0.10
C ILE A 70 -0.12 -0.31 0.25
N LYS A 71 0.80 -0.18 -0.69
CA LYS A 71 1.73 0.95 -0.76
C LYS A 71 1.83 1.46 -2.19
N ILE A 72 1.47 2.71 -2.40
CA ILE A 72 1.61 3.40 -3.67
C ILE A 72 2.66 4.48 -3.50
N THR A 73 3.74 4.40 -4.29
CA THR A 73 4.84 5.39 -4.29
C THR A 73 4.94 5.98 -5.69
N VAL A 74 5.10 7.31 -5.76
CA VAL A 74 5.31 8.03 -7.03
C VAL A 74 6.60 8.80 -6.90
N ASP A 75 7.58 8.44 -7.71
CA ASP A 75 8.89 9.08 -7.75
C ASP A 75 8.97 9.98 -8.99
N ILE A 76 9.12 11.28 -8.77
CA ILE A 76 9.35 12.26 -9.83
C ILE A 76 10.80 12.67 -9.75
N THR A 77 11.59 12.28 -10.76
CA THR A 77 13.01 12.62 -10.84
C THR A 77 13.30 13.22 -12.20
N LEU A 78 14.17 14.23 -12.24
CA LEU A 78 14.73 14.73 -13.49
C LEU A 78 15.68 13.64 -14.01
N LEU A 79 15.46 13.23 -15.26
CA LEU A 79 16.36 12.33 -15.96
C LEU A 79 17.53 13.18 -16.47
N ASP A 80 18.59 13.30 -15.68
CA ASP A 80 19.87 13.78 -16.16
C ASP A 80 20.46 12.76 -17.17
N GLU A 81 21.01 13.26 -18.28
CA GLU A 81 21.54 12.46 -19.40
C GLU A 81 22.59 11.43 -18.95
N ASP A 82 23.28 11.67 -17.83
CA ASP A 82 24.27 10.77 -17.22
C ASP A 82 23.68 9.44 -16.70
N LYS A 83 22.36 9.33 -16.54
CA LYS A 83 21.69 8.07 -16.13
C LYS A 83 21.25 7.19 -17.30
N MET A 84 21.49 7.60 -18.55
CA MET A 84 21.13 6.82 -19.75
C MET A 84 21.95 5.52 -19.96
N TYR A 85 22.95 5.23 -19.12
CA TYR A 85 23.82 4.06 -19.32
C TYR A 85 23.40 2.74 -18.63
N ASN A 86 22.24 2.65 -17.97
CA ASN A 86 21.83 1.38 -17.31
C ASN A 86 20.37 0.94 -17.55
N ILE A 87 19.72 1.46 -18.60
CA ILE A 87 18.36 1.02 -18.99
C ILE A 87 18.34 0.13 -20.24
N SER A 88 19.46 -0.54 -20.54
CA SER A 88 19.56 -1.58 -21.57
C SER A 88 19.66 -2.97 -20.92
N GLY A 89 18.75 -3.86 -21.34
CA GLY A 89 18.40 -5.14 -20.71
C GLY A 89 19.53 -6.09 -20.30
N GLY A 90 19.50 -6.52 -19.03
CA GLY A 90 20.31 -7.64 -18.52
C GLY A 90 20.12 -7.84 -17.01
N GLN A 91 19.84 -9.06 -16.56
CA GLN A 91 19.65 -9.40 -15.14
C GLN A 91 20.95 -9.30 -14.32
N LYS A 92 20.84 -8.88 -13.05
CA LYS A 92 21.79 -9.28 -11.99
C LYS A 92 21.06 -10.07 -10.90
N ILE A 93 20.62 -11.29 -11.24
CA ILE A 93 20.34 -12.33 -10.25
C ILE A 93 21.69 -12.91 -9.82
N PHE A 94 22.45 -12.22 -8.96
CA PHE A 94 23.56 -12.83 -8.21
C PHE A 94 24.13 -11.82 -7.20
N SER A 95 23.50 -11.65 -6.03
CA SER A 95 24.22 -11.06 -4.89
C SER A 95 23.64 -11.27 -3.48
N SER A 96 22.57 -12.06 -3.24
CA SER A 96 22.17 -12.33 -1.84
C SER A 96 22.02 -13.79 -1.40
N PHE A 97 22.35 -14.77 -2.25
CA PHE A 97 22.53 -16.15 -1.77
C PHE A 97 23.97 -16.37 -1.30
N LEU A 98 24.35 -15.74 -0.19
CA LEU A 98 25.52 -16.15 0.60
C LEU A 98 25.18 -16.05 2.11
N PHE A 99 24.40 -17.02 2.56
CA PHE A 99 24.38 -17.53 3.94
C PHE A 99 24.67 -19.03 3.76
N THR A 100 25.66 -19.69 4.36
CA THR A 100 26.33 -19.52 5.64
C THR A 100 27.68 -20.25 5.58
N THR A 101 28.76 -19.68 6.11
CA THR A 101 29.99 -20.42 6.43
C THR A 101 29.90 -20.92 7.87
N VAL A 102 30.07 -22.23 8.08
CA VAL A 102 30.57 -22.78 9.34
C VAL A 102 31.76 -23.67 9.00
N PHE A 103 32.94 -23.25 9.47
CA PHE A 103 34.16 -24.05 9.51
C PHE A 103 34.14 -24.88 10.80
N VAL A 104 34.43 -26.18 10.70
CA VAL A 104 34.93 -26.98 11.83
C VAL A 104 36.12 -27.77 11.29
N GLU A 105 37.22 -27.69 12.03
CA GLU A 105 38.54 -28.28 11.79
C GLU A 105 38.52 -29.81 11.61
#